data_AF-A0A1N6WZD3-F1
#
_entry.id   AF-A0A1N6WZD3-F1
#
_cell.length_a   1.000
_cell.length_b   1.000
_cell.length_c   1.000
_cell.angle_alpha   90.00
_cell.angle_beta   90.00
_cell.angle_gamma   90.00
#
_symmetry.space_group_name_H-M   'P 1'
#
loop_
_entity.id
_entity.type
_entity.pdbx_description
1 polymer ?
#
loop_
_entity_poly.entity_id
_entity_poly.type
_entity_poly.pdbx_seq_one_letter_code
_entity_poly.pdbx_strand_id
1 'polypeptide(L)'
;MSPAQVLLRAQRAAGKTLTQIAAEIGYSRTAVSLYQGGKYDRDAARLEAAIVRAYDRRVCPHLGESVEPELCVRKALAPKPFGGSARLTWWMRCQGCAHRPEES
;
A
#
# COMPACT_ATOMS: atom_id res chain seq x y z
N MET A 1 -5.57 -4.00 -14.93
CA MET A 1 -6.00 -4.43 -13.58
C MET A 1 -5.43 -3.42 -12.60
N SER A 2 -6.27 -2.66 -11.90
CA SER A 2 -5.77 -1.65 -10.93
C SER A 2 -5.11 -2.34 -9.73
N PRO A 3 -4.07 -1.76 -9.10
CA PRO A 3 -3.46 -2.29 -7.87
C PRO A 3 -4.48 -2.60 -6.77
N ALA A 4 -5.51 -1.76 -6.64
CA ALA A 4 -6.60 -1.97 -5.68
C ALA A 4 -7.39 -3.27 -5.92
N GLN A 5 -7.61 -3.67 -7.18
CA GLN A 5 -8.27 -4.95 -7.48
C GLN A 5 -7.43 -6.15 -7.05
N VAL A 6 -6.10 -6.06 -7.19
CA VAL A 6 -5.17 -7.13 -6.76
C VAL A 6 -5.23 -7.28 -5.24
N LEU A 7 -5.16 -6.16 -4.52
CA LEU A 7 -5.25 -6.14 -3.05
C LEU A 7 -6.61 -6.64 -2.55
N LEU A 8 -7.71 -6.20 -3.17
CA LEU A 8 -9.05 -6.67 -2.84
C LEU A 8 -9.18 -8.19 -3.01
N ARG A 9 -8.64 -8.73 -4.10
CA ARG A 9 -8.60 -10.19 -4.35
C ARG A 9 -7.73 -10.91 -3.33
N ALA A 10 -6.57 -10.37 -2.97
CA ALA A 10 -5.69 -10.94 -1.96
C ALA A 10 -6.38 -11.03 -0.58
N GLN A 11 -7.08 -9.96 -0.16
CA GLN A 11 -7.85 -9.97 1.09
C GLN A 11 -9.00 -10.99 1.05
N ARG A 12 -9.67 -11.13 -0.09
CA ARG A 12 -10.69 -12.16 -0.29
C ARG A 12 -10.12 -13.58 -0.23
N ALA A 13 -8.95 -13.81 -0.82
CA ALA A 13 -8.23 -15.08 -0.75
C ALA A 13 -7.74 -15.40 0.67
N ALA A 14 -7.40 -14.38 1.45
CA ALA A 14 -7.10 -14.50 2.88
C ALA A 14 -8.35 -14.77 3.75
N GLY A 15 -9.54 -14.89 3.15
CA GLY A 15 -10.79 -15.21 3.84
C GLY A 15 -11.62 -14.00 4.28
N LYS A 16 -11.18 -12.76 4.00
CA LYS A 16 -11.98 -11.58 4.36
C LYS A 16 -13.24 -11.44 3.48
N THR A 17 -14.31 -11.02 4.13
CA THR A 17 -15.56 -10.67 3.46
C THR A 17 -15.52 -9.24 2.92
N LEU A 18 -16.32 -8.97 1.87
CA LEU A 18 -16.45 -7.60 1.35
C LEU A 18 -16.96 -6.62 2.41
N THR A 19 -17.78 -7.07 3.36
CA THR A 19 -18.29 -6.25 4.46
C THR A 19 -17.17 -5.83 5.41
N GLN A 20 -16.28 -6.75 5.79
CA GLN A 20 -15.11 -6.44 6.62
C GLN A 20 -14.18 -5.46 5.91
N ILE A 21 -13.90 -5.73 4.63
CA ILE A 21 -13.03 -4.88 3.82
C ILE A 21 -13.62 -3.47 3.73
N ALA A 22 -14.91 -3.35 3.43
CA ALA A 22 -15.62 -2.08 3.35
C ALA A 22 -15.57 -1.31 4.69
N ALA A 23 -15.75 -2.00 5.81
CA ALA A 23 -15.65 -1.39 7.13
C ALA A 23 -14.23 -0.89 7.45
N GLU A 24 -13.19 -1.64 7.08
CA GLU A 24 -11.79 -1.25 7.28
C GLU A 24 -11.39 -0.02 6.47
N ILE A 25 -11.90 0.13 5.24
CA ILE A 25 -11.61 1.27 4.36
C ILE A 25 -12.60 2.44 4.52
N GLY A 26 -13.65 2.29 5.33
CA GLY A 26 -14.67 3.32 5.54
C GLY A 26 -15.67 3.51 4.38
N TYR A 27 -15.90 2.47 3.57
CA TYR A 27 -16.87 2.49 2.48
C TYR A 27 -18.04 1.53 2.71
N SER A 28 -19.08 1.64 1.88
CA SER A 28 -20.19 0.68 1.89
C SER A 28 -19.82 -0.61 1.16
N ARG A 29 -20.32 -1.76 1.63
CA ARG A 29 -20.18 -3.06 0.96
C ARG A 29 -20.59 -2.98 -0.52
N THR A 30 -21.67 -2.25 -0.81
CA THR A 30 -22.19 -2.08 -2.17
C THR A 30 -21.21 -1.36 -3.08
N ALA A 31 -20.51 -0.32 -2.59
CA ALA A 31 -19.47 0.36 -3.36
C ALA A 31 -18.32 -0.61 -3.73
N VAL A 32 -17.84 -1.40 -2.76
CA VAL A 32 -16.79 -2.40 -3.02
C VAL A 32 -17.27 -3.49 -4.00
N SER A 33 -18.54 -3.91 -3.91
CA SER A 33 -19.12 -4.88 -4.84
C SER A 33 -19.26 -4.34 -6.26
N LEU A 34 -19.68 -3.08 -6.43
CA LEU A 34 -19.77 -2.43 -7.74
C LEU A 34 -18.39 -2.25 -8.37
N TYR A 35 -17.40 -1.90 -7.55
CA TYR A 35 -16.01 -1.79 -7.97
C TYR A 35 -15.45 -3.15 -8.42
N GLN A 36 -15.71 -4.22 -7.66
CA GLN A 36 -15.33 -5.57 -8.06
C GLN A 36 -15.99 -6.01 -9.37
N GLY A 37 -17.22 -5.56 -9.63
CA GLY A 37 -17.94 -5.80 -10.89
C GLY A 37 -17.55 -4.87 -12.04
N GLY A 38 -16.60 -3.94 -11.83
CA GLY A 38 -16.15 -2.99 -12.86
C GLY A 38 -17.18 -1.91 -13.26
N LYS A 39 -18.21 -1.67 -12.43
CA LYS A 39 -19.31 -0.74 -12.71
C LYS A 39 -19.24 0.57 -11.92
N TYR A 40 -18.11 0.84 -11.26
CA TYR A 40 -17.95 1.96 -10.35
C TYR A 40 -16.97 2.97 -10.98
N ASP A 41 -17.49 3.97 -11.69
CA ASP A 41 -16.68 4.93 -12.47
C ASP A 41 -16.37 6.23 -11.72
N ARG A 42 -17.37 6.84 -11.07
CA ARG A 42 -17.26 8.25 -10.63
C ARG A 42 -16.41 8.46 -9.37
N ASP A 43 -16.38 7.47 -8.47
CA ASP A 43 -15.62 7.50 -7.21
C ASP A 43 -14.59 6.36 -7.10
N ALA A 44 -14.34 5.65 -8.21
CA ALA A 44 -13.38 4.55 -8.24
C ALA A 44 -12.01 4.98 -7.73
N ALA A 45 -11.49 6.12 -8.19
CA ALA A 45 -10.18 6.60 -7.78
C ALA A 45 -10.04 6.78 -6.25
N ARG A 46 -11.08 7.29 -5.56
CA ARG A 46 -11.06 7.47 -4.11
C ARG A 46 -11.17 6.14 -3.37
N LEU A 47 -12.01 5.23 -3.87
CA LEU A 47 -12.14 3.89 -3.31
C LEU A 47 -10.84 3.09 -3.50
N GLU A 48 -10.22 3.20 -4.68
CA GLU A 48 -8.93 2.59 -5.00
C GLU A 48 -7.84 3.12 -4.07
N ALA A 49 -7.75 4.44 -3.89
CA ALA A 49 -6.81 5.05 -2.96
C ALA A 49 -7.03 4.56 -1.52
N ALA A 50 -8.29 4.40 -1.09
CA ALA A 50 -8.61 3.87 0.25
C ALA A 50 -8.19 2.39 0.41
N ILE A 51 -8.45 1.56 -0.60
CA ILE A 51 -8.04 0.14 -0.62
C ILE A 51 -6.51 0.03 -0.61
N VAL A 52 -5.82 0.80 -1.45
CA VAL A 52 -4.36 0.84 -1.52
C VAL A 52 -3.81 1.30 -0.17
N ARG A 53 -4.30 2.40 0.41
CA ARG A 53 -3.84 2.86 1.71
C ARG A 53 -4.04 1.84 2.84
N ALA A 54 -5.14 1.10 2.82
CA ALA A 54 -5.42 0.10 3.85
C ALA A 54 -4.60 -1.19 3.70
N TYR A 55 -4.42 -1.66 2.46
CA TYR A 55 -3.91 -3.01 2.19
C TYR A 55 -2.62 -3.08 1.41
N ASP A 56 -2.23 -2.02 0.71
CA ASP A 56 -0.91 -1.91 0.14
C ASP A 56 0.04 -1.69 1.31
N ARG A 57 0.43 -2.78 1.97
CA ARG A 57 1.45 -2.79 2.98
C ARG A 57 2.47 -3.83 2.59
N ARG A 58 3.72 -3.40 2.57
CA ARG A 58 4.86 -4.27 2.29
C ARG A 58 5.59 -4.56 3.58
N VAL A 59 6.04 -5.78 3.75
CA VAL A 59 6.89 -6.14 4.89
C VAL A 59 8.24 -5.46 4.68
N CYS A 60 8.58 -4.52 5.55
CA CYS A 60 9.86 -3.85 5.52
C CYS A 60 10.94 -4.81 6.05
N PRO A 61 11.96 -5.18 5.26
CA PRO A 61 13.03 -6.05 5.76
C PRO A 61 13.91 -5.35 6.81
N HIS A 62 13.86 -4.02 6.89
CA HIS A 62 14.62 -3.27 7.89
C HIS A 62 13.93 -3.22 9.25
N LEU A 63 12.61 -2.99 9.27
CA LEU A 63 11.81 -2.86 10.49
C LEU A 63 11.19 -4.20 10.93
N GLY A 64 11.06 -5.16 10.02
CA GLY A 64 10.38 -6.43 10.28
C GLY A 64 8.85 -6.32 10.34
N GLU A 65 8.29 -5.17 9.97
CA GLU A 65 6.85 -4.89 10.06
C GLU A 65 6.24 -4.45 8.72
N SER A 66 4.92 -4.52 8.62
CA SER A 66 4.16 -4.10 7.46
C SER A 66 4.03 -2.57 7.38
N VAL A 67 4.80 -1.96 6.47
CA VAL A 67 4.84 -0.51 6.26
C VAL A 67 4.08 -0.07 5.02
N GLU A 68 3.61 1.17 5.05
CA GLU A 68 2.97 1.81 3.90
C GLU A 68 3.98 2.08 2.76
N PRO A 69 3.55 1.96 1.50
CA PRO A 69 4.37 2.18 0.33
C PRO A 69 4.96 3.58 0.30
N GLU A 70 4.13 4.57 0.60
CA GLU A 70 4.52 5.98 0.68
C GLU A 70 5.69 6.19 1.66
N LEU A 71 5.74 5.42 2.75
CA LEU A 71 6.86 5.46 3.68
C LEU A 71 8.16 4.98 3.01
N CYS A 72 8.13 3.85 2.28
CA CYS A 72 9.34 3.41 1.59
C CYS A 72 9.73 4.36 0.45
N VAL A 73 8.79 4.95 -0.28
CA VAL A 73 9.09 5.98 -1.30
C VAL A 73 9.77 7.16 -0.63
N ARG A 74 9.18 7.71 0.42
CA ARG A 74 9.75 8.83 1.17
C ARG A 74 11.13 8.53 1.76
N LYS A 75 11.37 7.31 2.25
CA LYS A 75 12.66 6.94 2.85
C LYS A 75 13.73 6.57 1.82
N ALA A 76 13.34 5.92 0.71
CA ALA A 76 14.26 5.53 -0.35
C ALA A 76 14.66 6.70 -1.24
N LEU A 77 13.72 7.61 -1.55
CA LEU A 77 13.96 8.82 -2.34
C LEU A 77 14.46 10.00 -1.48
N ALA A 78 14.55 9.84 -0.15
CA ALA A 78 15.11 10.89 0.70
C ALA A 78 16.59 11.15 0.34
N PRO A 79 17.03 12.42 0.38
CA PRO A 79 18.43 12.75 0.20
C PRO A 79 19.30 12.07 1.27
N LYS A 80 20.53 11.73 0.89
CA LYS A 80 21.49 11.10 1.80
C LYS A 80 21.67 11.97 3.04
N PRO A 81 21.40 11.44 4.26
CA PRO A 81 21.52 12.23 5.47
C PRO A 81 22.98 12.59 5.76
N PHE A 82 23.24 13.87 6.03
CA PHE A 82 24.51 14.37 6.57
C PHE A 82 24.47 14.31 8.10
N GLY A 83 25.08 13.27 8.68
CA GLY A 83 25.21 13.10 10.14
C GLY A 83 24.12 12.24 10.80
N GLY A 84 24.57 11.39 11.74
CA GLY A 84 23.76 10.41 12.47
C GLY A 84 23.85 9.00 11.89
N SER A 85 24.61 8.11 12.56
CA SER A 85 24.87 6.73 12.11
C SER A 85 23.58 5.94 11.86
N ALA A 86 22.58 6.07 12.73
CA ALA A 86 21.31 5.35 12.58
C ALA A 86 20.52 5.74 11.32
N ARG A 87 20.44 7.05 10.99
CA ARG A 87 19.73 7.50 9.79
C ARG A 87 20.48 7.11 8.52
N LEU A 88 21.81 7.19 8.55
CA LEU A 88 22.65 6.76 7.43
C LEU A 88 22.54 5.25 7.18
N THR A 89 22.57 4.44 8.24
CA THR A 89 22.36 2.98 8.16
C THR A 89 20.99 2.64 7.58
N TRP A 90 19.93 3.30 8.05
CA TRP A 90 18.60 3.13 7.48
C TRP A 90 18.60 3.47 5.99
N TRP A 91 19.08 4.66 5.63
CA TRP A 91 19.13 5.09 4.22
C TRP A 91 19.87 4.08 3.35
N MET A 92 21.06 3.61 3.78
CA MET A 92 21.81 2.57 3.06
C MET A 92 21.01 1.27 2.89
N ARG A 93 20.29 0.81 3.93
CA ARG A 93 19.40 -0.35 3.81
C ARG A 93 18.27 -0.13 2.82
N CYS A 94 17.69 1.08 2.80
CA CYS A 94 16.67 1.43 1.80
C CYS A 94 17.22 1.48 0.38
N GLN A 95 18.46 1.94 0.20
CA GLN A 95 19.11 1.97 -1.13
C GLN A 95 19.33 0.57 -1.72
N GLY A 96 19.62 -0.43 -0.88
CA GLY A 96 19.79 -1.84 -1.27
C GLY A 96 18.54 -2.71 -1.12
N CYS A 97 17.38 -2.12 -0.85
CA CYS A 97 16.14 -2.87 -0.62
C CYS A 97 15.51 -3.32 -1.95
N ALA A 98 15.06 -4.57 -2.02
CA ALA A 98 14.32 -5.10 -3.17
C ALA A 98 12.97 -4.40 -3.42
N HIS A 99 12.44 -3.68 -2.41
CA HIS A 99 11.22 -2.87 -2.53
C HIS A 99 11.49 -1.39 -2.81
N ARG A 100 12.72 -1.04 -3.22
CA ARG A 100 13.05 0.32 -3.62
C ARG A 100 12.19 0.71 -4.83
N PRO A 101 11.42 1.80 -4.77
CA PRO A 101 10.71 2.30 -5.93
C PRO A 101 11.72 2.79 -6.96
N GLU A 102 11.57 2.32 -8.19
CA GLU A 102 12.34 2.83 -9.33
C GLU A 102 11.83 4.24 -9.64
N GLU A 103 12.72 5.21 -9.72
CA GLU A 103 12.39 6.52 -10.29
C GLU A 103 12.18 6.29 -11.80
N SER A 104 10.93 6.20 -12.24
CA SER A 104 10.57 6.31 -13.67
C SER A 104 10.33 7.76 -14.05
#